data_AF-A0A8C4RSF7-F1
#
_entry.id   AF-A0A8C4RSF7-F1
#
_cell.length_a   1.000
_cell.length_b   1.000
_cell.length_c   1.000
_cell.angle_alpha   90.00
_cell.angle_beta   90.00
_cell.angle_gamma   90.00
#
_symmetry.space_group_name_H-M   'P 1'
#
loop_
_entity.id
_entity.type
_entity.pdbx_description
1 polymer ?
#
loop_
_entity_poly.entity_id
_entity_poly.type
_entity_poly.pdbx_seq_one_letter_code
_entity_poly.pdbx_strand_id
1 'polypeptide(L)'
;LGCGLGCCIEQNLMQSHWTSDRTGTNSCLVLENQTTAYENWIKVGGTVYMQIWLFDVKNPVEVILYGLSPTVAQKGPYTYKVRYLPKENITANPNNTISFSVPKEAIFVPEMSIGNEEDKITTLNLVVAVTPALVPNSVLSFLNGIIKKQNSTLFQQRTVKEIVWGYSDPVLKALTNLSLIKDDMTGVMYPVSKTYGISL
;
A
#
# COMPACT_ATOMS: atom_id res chain seq x y z
N LEU A 1 -3.26 -8.02 51.48
CA LEU A 1 -2.33 -8.77 50.60
C LEU A 1 -2.96 -8.80 49.21
N GLY A 2 -2.66 -7.98 48.22
CA GLY A 2 -1.83 -6.79 48.05
C GLY A 2 -2.18 -6.27 46.64
N CYS A 3 -2.70 -5.05 46.52
CA CYS A 3 -2.94 -4.43 45.22
C CYS A 3 -1.60 -3.97 44.65
N GLY A 4 -1.14 -4.63 43.58
CA GLY A 4 -0.03 -4.15 42.76
C GLY A 4 -0.52 -3.05 41.83
N LEU A 5 0.00 -1.84 42.02
CA LEU A 5 -0.14 -0.73 41.08
C LEU A 5 0.53 -1.09 39.75
N GLY A 6 -0.22 -1.11 38.64
CA GLY A 6 0.35 -1.31 37.31
C GLY A 6 -0.70 -1.40 36.19
N CYS A 7 -1.03 -0.25 35.60
CA CYS A 7 -1.68 -0.05 34.29
C CYS A 7 -2.85 -0.98 33.91
N CYS A 8 -4.06 -0.67 34.39
CA CYS A 8 -5.30 -1.20 33.80
C CYS A 8 -5.71 -0.33 32.60
N ILE A 9 -5.79 -0.89 31.40
CA ILE A 9 -6.55 -0.30 30.29
C ILE A 9 -7.89 -1.04 30.24
N GLU A 10 -8.87 -0.55 30.98
CA GLU A 10 -10.28 -0.92 30.76
C GLU A 10 -10.83 -0.07 29.61
N GLN A 11 -11.09 -0.71 28.47
CA GLN A 11 -11.87 -0.13 27.40
C GLN A 11 -13.35 -0.13 27.81
N ASN A 12 -13.81 0.90 28.51
CA ASN A 12 -15.20 1.38 28.42
C ASN A 12 -15.39 2.68 29.19
N LEU A 13 -16.12 3.61 28.56
CA LEU A 13 -16.64 4.89 29.04
C LEU A 13 -15.72 6.11 28.88
N MET A 14 -16.16 7.01 27.99
CA MET A 14 -15.64 8.34 27.83
C MET A 14 -15.95 9.25 29.03
N GLN A 15 -14.99 10.14 29.29
CA GLN A 15 -15.05 11.45 29.94
C GLN A 15 -14.68 11.59 31.43
N SER A 16 -13.88 12.65 31.65
CA SER A 16 -13.55 13.39 32.87
C SER A 16 -12.69 12.73 33.94
N HIS A 17 -11.36 12.71 33.71
CA HIS A 17 -10.38 13.47 34.50
C HIS A 17 -8.96 12.93 34.23
N TRP A 18 -8.11 13.74 33.62
CA TRP A 18 -6.66 13.50 33.59
C TRP A 18 -6.03 14.23 34.77
N THR A 19 -5.82 13.57 35.91
CA THR A 19 -4.90 14.07 36.92
C THR A 19 -3.50 13.57 36.59
N SER A 20 -2.67 14.49 36.10
CA SER A 20 -1.23 14.31 35.91
C SER A 20 -0.58 14.11 37.28
N ASP A 21 -0.34 12.85 37.66
CA ASP A 21 0.61 12.54 38.73
C ASP A 21 1.99 12.32 38.11
N ARG A 22 2.87 13.31 38.29
CA ARG A 22 4.00 13.60 37.38
C ARG A 22 5.30 12.85 37.73
N THR A 23 5.25 11.80 38.55
CA THR A 23 6.45 11.08 39.02
C THR A 23 6.45 9.57 38.74
N GLY A 24 5.40 9.00 38.15
CA GLY A 24 5.32 7.57 37.81
C GLY A 24 5.02 7.24 36.34
N THR A 25 4.72 8.24 35.52
CA THR A 25 4.12 8.05 34.18
C THR A 25 5.10 7.80 33.04
N ASN A 26 6.40 8.01 33.23
CA ASN A 26 7.34 7.92 32.11
C ASN A 26 7.71 6.48 31.73
N SER A 27 7.69 5.54 32.67
CA SER A 27 8.09 4.14 32.40
C SER A 27 7.06 3.38 31.55
N CYS A 28 5.77 3.72 31.65
CA CYS A 28 4.70 3.01 30.94
C CYS A 28 4.64 3.30 29.43
N LEU A 29 5.38 4.29 28.94
CA LEU A 29 5.38 4.72 27.53
C LEU A 29 6.73 4.49 26.83
N VAL A 30 7.76 4.05 27.56
CA VAL A 30 9.07 3.75 26.98
C VAL A 30 9.01 2.44 26.22
N LEU A 31 9.60 2.41 25.02
CA LEU A 31 9.73 1.20 24.21
C LEU A 31 10.92 0.36 24.71
N GLU A 32 10.77 -0.22 25.89
CA GLU A 32 11.77 -1.11 26.49
C GLU A 32 11.18 -2.51 26.66
N ASN A 33 12.04 -3.52 26.52
CA ASN A 33 11.63 -4.92 26.68
C ASN A 33 10.97 -5.11 28.06
N GLN A 34 9.87 -5.87 28.11
CA GLN A 34 9.03 -6.11 29.30
C GLN A 34 8.09 -4.96 29.72
N THR A 35 7.99 -3.87 28.94
CA THR A 35 6.96 -2.84 29.16
C THR A 35 5.67 -3.15 28.39
N THR A 36 4.51 -2.77 28.94
CA THR A 36 3.21 -2.88 28.24
C THR A 36 3.17 -2.06 26.94
N ALA A 37 3.87 -0.93 26.89
CA ALA A 37 4.03 -0.15 25.66
C ALA A 37 4.78 -0.94 24.57
N TYR A 38 5.85 -1.64 24.93
CA TYR A 38 6.61 -2.47 23.99
C TYR A 38 5.80 -3.67 23.48
N GLU A 39 5.04 -4.35 24.35
CA GLU A 39 4.17 -5.47 23.93
C GLU A 39 3.07 -5.03 22.94
N ASN A 40 2.36 -3.94 23.28
CA ASN A 40 1.34 -3.36 22.39
C ASN A 40 1.95 -2.79 21.10
N TRP A 41 3.18 -2.28 21.17
CA TRP A 41 3.91 -1.80 20.02
C TRP A 41 4.33 -2.95 19.10
N ILE A 42 4.78 -4.09 19.63
CA ILE A 42 5.12 -5.27 18.81
C ILE A 42 3.89 -5.73 18.03
N LYS A 43 2.74 -5.86 18.71
CA LYS A 43 1.50 -6.37 18.13
C LYS A 43 0.32 -5.46 18.46
N VAL A 44 -0.09 -4.65 17.48
CA VAL A 44 -1.25 -3.77 17.60
C VAL A 44 -2.52 -4.63 17.67
N GLY A 45 -3.31 -4.49 18.73
CA GLY A 45 -4.54 -5.27 18.94
C GLY A 45 -5.73 -4.89 18.04
N GLY A 46 -5.64 -3.77 17.32
CA GLY A 46 -6.71 -3.25 16.46
C GLY A 46 -6.75 -3.90 15.07
N THR A 47 -7.95 -4.20 14.57
CA THR A 47 -8.14 -4.54 13.16
C THR A 47 -8.22 -3.26 12.34
N VAL A 48 -7.39 -3.15 11.30
CA VAL A 48 -7.43 -2.02 10.36
C VAL A 48 -7.94 -2.50 9.01
N TYR A 49 -8.84 -1.72 8.43
CA TYR A 49 -9.36 -1.94 7.08
C TYR A 49 -8.83 -0.85 6.15
N MET A 50 -8.40 -1.26 4.97
CA MET A 50 -8.04 -0.38 3.86
C MET A 50 -9.14 -0.50 2.81
N GLN A 51 -9.75 0.63 2.45
CA GLN A 51 -10.78 0.69 1.43
C GLN A 51 -10.25 1.42 0.20
N ILE A 52 -10.42 0.81 -0.97
CA ILE A 52 -9.93 1.34 -2.24
C ILE A 52 -11.12 1.72 -3.10
N TRP A 53 -11.09 2.93 -3.67
CA TRP A 53 -12.01 3.36 -4.72
C TRP A 53 -11.21 3.63 -5.98
N LEU A 54 -11.69 3.07 -7.09
CA LEU A 54 -11.06 3.22 -8.41
C LEU A 54 -11.96 4.07 -9.31
N PHE A 55 -11.35 4.79 -10.24
CA PHE A 55 -12.06 5.56 -11.26
C PHE A 55 -12.07 4.78 -12.57
N ASP A 56 -13.26 4.33 -12.98
CA ASP A 56 -13.49 3.63 -14.25
C ASP A 56 -13.78 4.65 -15.36
N VAL A 57 -12.87 4.74 -16.33
CA VAL A 57 -12.95 5.65 -17.47
C VAL A 57 -14.01 5.17 -18.46
N LYS A 58 -14.98 6.04 -18.78
CA LYS A 58 -16.15 5.70 -19.60
C LYS A 58 -16.00 6.03 -21.09
N ASN A 59 -15.10 6.96 -21.43
CA ASN A 59 -14.88 7.44 -22.79
C ASN A 59 -13.40 7.37 -23.22
N PRO A 60 -12.71 6.22 -23.06
CA PRO A 60 -11.27 6.13 -23.33
C PRO A 60 -10.92 6.36 -24.81
N VAL A 61 -11.79 5.97 -25.74
CA VAL A 61 -11.58 6.12 -27.18
C VAL A 61 -11.65 7.59 -27.57
N GLU A 62 -12.64 8.30 -27.05
CA GLU A 62 -12.87 9.72 -27.30
C GLU A 62 -11.73 10.59 -26.77
N VAL A 63 -11.20 10.23 -25.60
CA VAL A 63 -10.02 10.90 -25.02
C VAL A 63 -8.81 10.71 -25.93
N ILE A 64 -8.56 9.49 -26.43
CA ILE A 64 -7.39 9.20 -27.28
C ILE A 64 -7.52 9.85 -28.66
N LEU A 65 -8.68 9.74 -29.31
CA LEU A 65 -8.85 10.15 -30.72
C LEU A 65 -9.17 11.63 -30.87
N TYR A 66 -9.92 12.21 -29.93
CA TYR A 66 -10.45 13.57 -30.06
C TYR A 66 -9.94 14.53 -28.98
N GLY A 67 -9.13 14.06 -28.02
CA GLY A 67 -8.61 14.90 -26.94
C GLY A 67 -9.69 15.40 -25.98
N LEU A 68 -10.83 14.71 -25.91
CA LEU A 68 -11.93 15.06 -25.01
C LEU A 68 -11.55 14.82 -23.54
N SER A 69 -12.20 15.53 -22.62
CA SER A 69 -11.98 15.32 -21.19
C SER A 69 -12.46 13.93 -20.75
N PRO A 70 -11.71 13.21 -19.90
CA PRO A 70 -12.10 11.90 -19.42
C PRO A 70 -13.32 12.00 -18.50
N THR A 71 -14.33 11.19 -18.79
CA THR A 71 -15.50 10.94 -17.94
C THR A 71 -15.22 9.70 -17.12
N VAL A 72 -15.28 9.81 -15.79
CA VAL A 72 -14.97 8.70 -14.86
C VAL A 72 -16.17 8.39 -13.98
N ALA A 73 -16.33 7.13 -13.63
CA ALA A 73 -17.23 6.70 -12.56
C ALA A 73 -16.43 6.06 -11.43
N GLN A 74 -16.66 6.50 -10.20
CA GLN A 74 -16.05 5.89 -9.03
C GLN A 74 -16.67 4.51 -8.77
N LYS A 75 -15.83 3.51 -8.49
CA LYS A 75 -16.23 2.16 -8.11
C LYS A 75 -15.49 1.73 -6.85
N GLY A 76 -16.25 1.35 -5.83
CA GLY A 76 -15.73 0.90 -4.54
C GLY A 76 -16.80 0.98 -3.42
N PRO A 77 -16.43 0.63 -2.18
CA PRO A 77 -15.09 0.23 -1.77
C PRO A 77 -14.73 -1.20 -2.19
N TYR A 78 -13.45 -1.45 -2.48
CA TYR A 78 -12.81 -2.76 -2.39
C TYR A 78 -12.05 -2.80 -1.07
N THR A 79 -12.52 -3.61 -0.13
CA THR A 79 -12.07 -3.58 1.26
C THR A 79 -11.08 -4.70 1.54
N TYR A 80 -9.94 -4.34 2.15
CA TYR A 80 -8.92 -5.27 2.61
C TYR A 80 -8.73 -5.13 4.12
N LYS A 81 -8.71 -6.25 4.83
CA LYS A 81 -8.25 -6.32 6.21
C LYS A 81 -6.73 -6.33 6.22
N VAL A 82 -6.13 -5.25 6.72
CA VAL A 82 -4.68 -5.13 6.87
C VAL A 82 -4.30 -5.73 8.21
N ARG A 83 -3.56 -6.84 8.16
CA ARG A 83 -2.96 -7.44 9.35
C ARG A 83 -1.58 -6.81 9.56
N TYR A 84 -1.45 -6.10 10.68
CA TYR A 84 -0.13 -5.82 11.24
C TYR A 84 0.36 -7.11 11.87
N LEU A 85 1.24 -7.80 11.14
CA LEU A 85 1.98 -8.90 11.72
C LEU A 85 2.92 -8.33 12.79
N PRO A 86 3.28 -9.14 13.82
CA PRO A 86 4.24 -8.72 14.82
C PRO A 86 5.48 -8.13 14.16
N LYS A 87 5.99 -7.02 14.69
CA LYS A 87 7.23 -6.41 14.19
C LYS A 87 8.36 -7.43 14.25
N GLU A 88 9.14 -7.52 13.17
CA GLU A 88 10.27 -8.45 13.03
C GLU A 88 11.60 -7.68 13.07
N ASN A 89 12.73 -8.38 13.20
CA ASN A 89 14.08 -7.81 13.17
C ASN A 89 14.28 -6.62 14.13
N ILE A 90 13.71 -6.72 15.34
CA ILE A 90 13.77 -5.66 16.33
C ILE A 90 15.18 -5.60 16.92
N THR A 91 15.87 -4.49 16.71
CA THR A 91 17.23 -4.24 17.21
C THR A 91 17.27 -2.91 17.93
N ALA A 92 17.60 -2.94 19.22
CA ALA A 92 17.89 -1.74 19.99
C ALA A 92 19.31 -1.25 19.66
N ASN A 93 19.45 0.02 19.30
CA ASN A 93 20.72 0.63 18.95
C ASN A 93 21.30 1.42 20.15
N PRO A 94 22.63 1.59 20.23
CA PRO A 94 23.28 2.32 21.33
C PRO A 94 22.91 3.81 21.43
N ASN A 95 22.30 4.37 20.39
CA ASN A 95 21.84 5.77 20.32
C ASN A 95 20.36 5.91 20.74
N ASN A 96 19.82 4.99 21.53
CA ASN A 96 18.43 4.98 22.01
C ASN A 96 17.37 4.93 20.89
N THR A 97 17.70 4.33 19.74
CA THR A 97 16.73 4.06 18.67
C THR A 97 16.45 2.57 18.54
N ILE A 98 15.32 2.21 17.92
CA ILE A 98 14.94 0.83 17.66
C ILE A 98 14.71 0.67 16.15
N SER A 99 15.42 -0.27 15.56
CA SER A 99 15.22 -0.70 14.17
C SER A 99 14.29 -1.90 14.14
N PHE A 100 13.31 -1.92 13.24
CA PHE A 100 12.37 -3.03 13.09
C PHE A 100 11.80 -3.12 11.68
N SER A 101 11.20 -4.25 11.36
CA SER A 101 10.47 -4.52 10.13
C SER A 101 8.98 -4.63 10.44
N VAL A 102 8.12 -4.02 9.62
CA VAL A 102 6.66 -4.21 9.72
C VAL A 102 6.19 -5.10 8.57
N PRO A 103 5.95 -6.40 8.82
CA PRO A 103 5.29 -7.23 7.84
C PRO A 103 3.81 -6.83 7.76
N LYS A 104 3.34 -6.59 6.54
CA LYS A 104 1.94 -6.26 6.27
C LYS A 104 1.35 -7.32 5.37
N GLU A 105 0.18 -7.81 5.73
CA GLU A 105 -0.65 -8.67 4.90
C GLU A 105 -1.99 -7.97 4.67
N ALA A 106 -2.45 -7.94 3.42
CA ALA A 106 -3.74 -7.40 3.06
C ALA A 106 -4.64 -8.55 2.58
N ILE A 107 -5.72 -8.80 3.30
CA ILE A 107 -6.66 -9.89 3.01
C ILE A 107 -7.95 -9.26 2.51
N PHE A 108 -8.39 -9.62 1.30
CA PHE A 108 -9.64 -9.11 0.74
C PHE A 108 -10.85 -9.52 1.58
N VAL A 109 -11.81 -8.61 1.74
CA VAL A 109 -13.04 -8.80 2.53
C VAL A 109 -14.25 -8.60 1.61
N PRO A 110 -14.75 -9.67 0.96
CA PRO A 110 -15.86 -9.59 0.00
C PRO A 110 -17.13 -8.98 0.61
N GLU A 111 -17.44 -9.33 1.86
CA GLU A 111 -18.66 -8.89 2.56
C GLU A 111 -18.69 -7.37 2.82
N MET A 112 -17.53 -6.72 2.81
CA MET A 112 -17.39 -5.26 2.97
C MET A 112 -17.04 -4.57 1.65
N SER A 113 -17.15 -5.26 0.54
CA SER A 113 -16.77 -4.76 -0.79
C SER A 113 -17.98 -4.67 -1.71
N ILE A 114 -17.95 -3.73 -2.64
CA ILE A 114 -19.03 -3.54 -3.63
C ILE A 114 -19.08 -4.66 -4.68
N GLY A 115 -17.95 -5.35 -4.89
CA GLY A 115 -17.75 -6.37 -5.91
C GLY A 115 -16.52 -7.21 -5.60
N ASN A 116 -16.04 -7.99 -6.58
CA ASN A 116 -14.91 -8.90 -6.40
C ASN A 116 -13.60 -8.31 -6.95
N GLU A 117 -12.44 -8.84 -6.56
CA GLU A 117 -11.13 -8.37 -7.04
C GLU A 117 -10.92 -8.60 -8.55
N GLU A 118 -11.70 -9.51 -9.16
CA GLU A 118 -11.72 -9.78 -10.60
C GLU A 118 -12.57 -8.78 -11.40
N ASP A 119 -13.22 -7.82 -10.74
CA ASP A 119 -13.94 -6.75 -11.40
C ASP A 119 -13.01 -5.97 -12.32
N LYS A 120 -13.44 -5.76 -13.57
CA LYS A 120 -12.65 -5.02 -14.56
C LYS A 120 -12.90 -3.52 -14.47
N ILE A 121 -11.82 -2.75 -14.49
CA ILE A 121 -11.80 -1.29 -14.51
C ILE A 121 -10.98 -0.84 -15.71
N THR A 122 -11.51 0.13 -16.45
CA THR A 122 -10.76 0.84 -17.49
C THR A 122 -10.04 2.00 -16.83
N THR A 123 -8.70 1.97 -16.86
CA THR A 123 -7.86 2.96 -16.19
C THR A 123 -6.67 3.35 -17.07
N LEU A 124 -5.94 4.38 -16.64
CA LEU A 124 -4.71 4.82 -17.28
C LEU A 124 -3.67 3.69 -17.25
N ASN A 125 -3.05 3.41 -18.40
CA ASN A 125 -1.86 2.56 -18.46
C ASN A 125 -0.66 3.36 -17.95
N LEU A 126 -0.31 3.14 -16.68
CA LEU A 126 0.78 3.84 -16.01
C LEU A 126 2.12 3.69 -16.73
N VAL A 127 2.40 2.51 -17.29
CA VAL A 127 3.67 2.26 -18.00
C VAL A 127 3.74 3.12 -19.26
N VAL A 128 2.71 3.08 -20.09
CA VAL A 128 2.66 3.89 -21.32
C VAL A 128 2.65 5.40 -21.02
N ALA A 129 1.98 5.81 -19.95
CA ALA A 129 1.88 7.23 -19.58
C ALA A 129 3.18 7.80 -18.99
N VAL A 130 3.90 7.02 -18.17
CA VAL A 130 5.05 7.52 -17.40
C VAL A 130 6.38 7.29 -18.13
N THR A 131 6.53 6.17 -18.85
CA THR A 131 7.82 5.81 -19.48
C THR A 131 8.41 6.88 -20.41
N PRO A 132 7.65 7.64 -21.22
CA PRO A 132 8.22 8.70 -22.04
C PRO A 132 8.87 9.84 -21.23
N ALA A 133 8.39 10.09 -20.01
CA ALA A 133 8.95 11.11 -19.13
C ALA A 133 10.22 10.65 -18.40
N LEU A 134 10.46 9.33 -18.33
CA LEU A 134 11.59 8.74 -17.60
C LEU A 134 12.81 8.46 -18.48
N VAL A 135 12.65 8.48 -19.81
CA VAL A 135 13.73 8.14 -20.74
C VAL A 135 14.23 9.37 -21.51
N PRO A 136 15.51 9.41 -21.91
CA PRO A 136 16.02 10.47 -22.76
C PRO A 136 15.31 10.51 -24.13
N ASN A 137 15.24 11.70 -24.72
CA ASN A 137 14.61 11.92 -26.04
C ASN A 137 15.16 11.02 -27.15
N SER A 138 16.45 10.66 -27.09
CA SER A 138 17.10 9.77 -28.07
C SER A 138 16.52 8.35 -28.08
N VAL A 139 15.89 7.91 -26.98
CA VAL A 139 15.36 6.55 -26.81
C VAL A 139 13.84 6.49 -27.04
N LEU A 140 13.16 7.65 -27.14
CA LEU A 140 11.70 7.72 -27.29
C LEU A 140 11.19 6.98 -28.53
N SER A 141 11.87 7.11 -29.68
CA SER A 141 11.47 6.41 -30.91
C SER A 141 11.52 4.88 -30.74
N PHE A 142 12.52 4.38 -30.03
CA PHE A 142 12.65 2.96 -29.72
C PHE A 142 11.54 2.48 -28.77
N LEU A 143 11.30 3.22 -27.68
CA LEU A 143 10.22 2.95 -26.74
C LEU A 143 8.85 2.95 -27.43
N ASN A 144 8.57 3.94 -28.28
CA ASN A 144 7.34 4.01 -29.07
C ASN A 144 7.18 2.80 -30.00
N GLY A 145 8.28 2.30 -30.57
CA GLY A 145 8.27 1.06 -31.35
C GLY A 145 7.84 -0.16 -30.53
N ILE A 146 8.34 -0.28 -29.29
CA ILE A 146 7.95 -1.36 -28.37
C ILE A 146 6.48 -1.24 -27.98
N ILE A 147 6.02 -0.06 -27.56
CA ILE A 147 4.62 0.18 -27.16
C ILE A 147 3.66 -0.24 -28.28
N LYS A 148 3.93 0.20 -29.52
CA LYS A 148 3.14 -0.16 -30.70
C LYS A 148 3.18 -1.67 -30.97
N LYS A 149 4.35 -2.30 -30.89
CA LYS A 149 4.50 -3.76 -31.09
C LYS A 149 3.69 -4.57 -30.08
N GLN A 150 3.57 -4.09 -28.84
CA GLN A 150 2.79 -4.74 -27.79
C GLN A 150 1.30 -4.38 -27.82
N ASN A 151 0.83 -3.61 -28.81
CA ASN A 151 -0.54 -3.07 -28.87
C ASN A 151 -0.97 -2.39 -27.56
N SER A 152 -0.03 -1.78 -26.86
CA SER A 152 -0.31 -1.07 -25.61
C SER A 152 -0.80 0.35 -25.91
N THR A 153 -1.89 0.75 -25.27
CA THR A 153 -2.50 2.07 -25.46
C THR A 153 -2.55 2.86 -24.15
N LEU A 154 -2.94 4.14 -24.22
CA LEU A 154 -2.97 5.04 -23.06
C LEU A 154 -3.93 4.55 -21.97
N PHE A 155 -5.03 3.90 -22.35
CA PHE A 155 -5.97 3.27 -21.42
C PHE A 155 -5.88 1.75 -21.53
N GLN A 156 -6.15 1.07 -20.43
CA GLN A 156 -6.19 -0.38 -20.39
C GLN A 156 -7.32 -0.84 -19.48
N GLN A 157 -7.82 -2.05 -19.74
CA GLN A 157 -8.79 -2.71 -18.87
C GLN A 157 -8.08 -3.78 -18.05
N ARG A 158 -8.14 -3.66 -16.73
CA ARG A 158 -7.49 -4.57 -15.78
C ARG A 158 -8.42 -4.89 -14.62
N THR A 159 -8.17 -6.02 -13.97
CA THR A 159 -8.88 -6.37 -12.73
C THR A 159 -8.43 -5.46 -11.59
N VAL A 160 -9.27 -5.29 -10.57
CA VAL A 160 -8.90 -4.56 -9.34
C VAL A 160 -7.64 -5.15 -8.73
N LYS A 161 -7.55 -6.50 -8.68
CA LYS A 161 -6.38 -7.20 -8.17
C LYS A 161 -5.09 -6.78 -8.88
N GLU A 162 -5.11 -6.79 -10.21
CA GLU A 162 -3.96 -6.38 -11.04
C GLU A 162 -3.60 -4.91 -10.81
N ILE A 163 -4.58 -4.01 -10.76
CA ILE A 163 -4.35 -2.58 -10.58
C ILE A 163 -3.67 -2.30 -9.22
N VAL A 164 -4.17 -2.93 -8.16
CA VAL A 164 -3.71 -2.68 -6.79
C VAL A 164 -2.39 -3.40 -6.51
N TRP A 165 -2.34 -4.72 -6.72
CA TRP A 165 -1.23 -5.57 -6.28
C TRP A 165 -0.19 -5.84 -7.34
N GLY A 166 -0.54 -5.58 -8.60
CA GLY A 166 0.36 -5.59 -9.73
C GLY A 166 0.12 -6.71 -10.73
N TYR A 167 0.65 -6.50 -11.93
CA TYR A 167 0.57 -7.40 -13.08
C TYR A 167 1.84 -7.27 -13.93
N SER A 168 2.16 -8.30 -14.71
CA SER A 168 3.26 -8.26 -15.69
C SER A 168 2.83 -7.43 -16.90
N ASP A 169 3.49 -6.30 -17.11
CA ASP A 169 3.16 -5.36 -18.18
C ASP A 169 3.86 -5.75 -19.49
N PRO A 170 3.16 -5.79 -20.64
CA PRO A 170 3.76 -6.20 -21.91
C PRO A 170 4.96 -5.35 -22.35
N VAL A 171 4.95 -4.04 -22.07
CA VAL A 171 6.04 -3.12 -22.43
C VAL A 171 7.22 -3.35 -21.51
N LEU A 172 6.99 -3.42 -20.19
CA LEU A 172 8.06 -3.72 -19.23
C LEU A 172 8.68 -5.10 -19.51
N LYS A 173 7.86 -6.11 -19.77
CA LYS A 173 8.32 -7.45 -20.14
C LYS A 173 9.19 -7.47 -21.39
N ALA A 174 8.83 -6.68 -22.41
CA ALA A 174 9.65 -6.54 -23.60
C ALA A 174 11.02 -5.90 -23.30
N LEU A 175 11.06 -4.91 -22.41
CA LEU A 175 12.30 -4.28 -21.95
C LEU A 175 13.15 -5.23 -21.09
N THR A 176 12.52 -6.02 -20.23
CA THR A 176 13.18 -7.06 -19.42
C THR A 176 13.81 -8.14 -20.31
N ASN A 177 13.10 -8.59 -21.35
CA ASN A 177 13.63 -9.55 -22.32
C ASN A 177 14.86 -9.03 -23.09
N LEU A 178 15.00 -7.71 -23.21
CA LEU A 178 16.16 -7.04 -23.79
C LEU A 178 17.25 -6.74 -22.75
N SER A 179 17.09 -7.19 -21.51
CA SER A 179 17.98 -6.91 -20.38
C SER A 179 18.16 -5.42 -20.06
N LEU A 180 17.18 -4.58 -20.44
CA LEU A 180 17.21 -3.14 -20.20
C LEU A 180 16.69 -2.77 -18.81
N ILE A 181 15.77 -3.57 -18.27
CA ILE A 181 15.25 -3.45 -16.91
C ILE A 181 15.18 -4.84 -16.26
N LYS A 182 15.02 -4.88 -14.93
CA LYS A 182 15.02 -6.14 -14.16
C LYS A 182 13.63 -6.62 -13.72
N ASP A 183 12.65 -5.73 -13.69
CA ASP A 183 11.30 -6.03 -13.21
C ASP A 183 10.28 -5.72 -14.31
N ASP A 184 9.41 -6.67 -14.61
CA ASP A 184 8.34 -6.54 -15.60
C ASP A 184 6.97 -6.24 -14.97
N MET A 185 6.90 -6.10 -13.65
CA MET A 185 5.67 -5.90 -12.90
C MET A 185 5.36 -4.42 -12.66
N THR A 186 4.08 -4.09 -12.64
CA THR A 186 3.58 -2.76 -12.26
C THR A 186 2.27 -2.87 -11.51
N GLY A 187 2.04 -2.01 -10.53
CA GLY A 187 0.82 -1.95 -9.72
C GLY A 187 0.91 -0.78 -8.74
N VAL A 188 -0.24 -0.26 -8.31
CA VAL A 188 -0.28 0.94 -7.44
C VAL A 188 0.43 0.71 -6.10
N MET A 189 0.27 -0.50 -5.54
CA MET A 189 0.92 -0.89 -4.29
C MET A 189 2.08 -1.87 -4.53
N TYR A 190 2.49 -2.13 -5.77
CA TYR A 190 3.55 -3.08 -6.06
C TYR A 190 4.96 -2.46 -5.85
N PRO A 191 5.94 -3.21 -5.29
CA PRO A 191 5.77 -4.48 -4.60
C PRO A 191 5.30 -4.26 -3.16
N VAL A 192 4.24 -4.95 -2.74
CA VAL A 192 4.03 -5.21 -1.30
C VAL A 192 4.85 -6.44 -0.93
N SER A 193 6.16 -6.38 -1.17
CA SER A 193 7.05 -7.34 -0.54
C SER A 193 6.96 -7.12 0.97
N LYS A 194 6.72 -8.21 1.69
CA LYS A 194 6.81 -8.24 3.16
C LYS A 194 8.11 -7.53 3.55
N THR A 195 8.04 -6.57 4.49
CA THR A 195 9.16 -5.83 5.11
C THR A 195 9.33 -4.38 4.62
N TYR A 196 8.68 -3.43 5.29
CA TYR A 196 9.21 -2.07 5.38
C TYR A 196 10.06 -2.00 6.65
N GLY A 197 11.38 -1.81 6.50
CA GLY A 197 12.26 -1.47 7.61
C GLY A 197 12.00 -0.03 8.03
N ILE A 198 11.70 0.19 9.31
CA ILE A 198 11.51 1.50 9.93
C ILE A 198 12.49 1.58 11.10
N SER A 199 13.25 2.66 11.20
CA SER A 199 14.06 2.99 12.37
C SER A 199 13.42 4.20 13.05
N LEU A 200 13.11 4.06 14.34
CA LEU A 200 12.56 5.13 15.19
C LEU A 200 13.57 5.49 16.27
#